data_AF-A0A397S316-F1
#
_entry.id   AF-A0A397S316-F1
#
_cell.length_a   1.000
_cell.length_b   1.000
_cell.length_c   1.000
_cell.angle_alpha   90.00
_cell.angle_beta   90.00
_cell.angle_gamma   90.00
#
_symmetry.space_group_name_H-M   'P 1'
#
loop_
_entity.id
_entity.type
_entity.pdbx_description
1 polymer ?
#
loop_
_entity_poly.entity_id
_entity_poly.type
_entity_poly.pdbx_seq_one_letter_code
_entity_poly.pdbx_strand_id
1 'polypeptide(L)'
;MQRSGYTVTSTTVTSTVIPIPQHIEVGRIIGREGRNLKPIREKTGTLISVNTNTKPPQIEIKYNTSSPPSNEQINEAKNLLNNLIEKVDKERKKRPWNKRENFK
;
A
#
# COMPACT_ATOMS: atom_id res chain seq x y z
N MET A 1 28.32 18.79 33.62
CA MET A 1 27.90 17.44 33.21
C MET A 1 26.87 17.58 32.09
N GLN A 2 27.27 17.43 30.81
CA GLN A 2 26.32 17.47 29.70
C GLN A 2 25.83 16.04 29.43
N ARG A 3 24.54 15.78 29.70
CA ARG A 3 23.86 14.56 29.25
C ARG A 3 23.59 14.72 27.75
N SER A 4 24.51 14.27 26.90
CA SER A 4 24.26 14.16 25.48
C SER A 4 23.35 12.95 25.23
N GLY A 5 22.04 13.20 25.24
CA GLY A 5 21.05 12.21 24.84
C GLY A 5 21.05 12.06 23.33
N TYR A 6 21.80 11.09 22.81
CA TYR A 6 21.60 10.61 21.45
C TYR A 6 20.25 9.88 21.40
N THR A 7 19.20 10.56 20.96
CA THR A 7 18.01 9.86 20.49
C THR A 7 18.40 9.11 19.23
N VAL A 8 18.24 7.78 19.23
CA VAL A 8 18.40 6.98 18.02
C VAL A 8 17.30 7.41 17.04
N THR A 9 17.59 8.34 16.15
CA THR A 9 16.68 8.75 15.09
C THR A 9 16.58 7.60 14.11
N SER A 10 15.48 6.85 14.19
CA SER A 10 15.30 5.68 13.38
C SER A 10 14.92 6.11 11.95
N THR A 11 15.91 6.19 11.06
CA THR A 11 15.72 6.66 9.68
C THR A 11 14.81 5.70 8.92
N THR A 12 13.71 6.22 8.37
CA THR A 12 12.82 5.44 7.50
C THR A 12 13.25 5.61 6.05
N VAL A 13 13.51 4.51 5.36
CA VAL A 13 13.90 4.50 3.95
C VAL A 13 12.82 3.84 3.11
N THR A 14 12.66 4.31 1.87
CA THR A 14 11.72 3.73 0.90
C THR A 14 12.43 2.70 0.05
N SER A 15 11.98 1.45 0.10
CA SER A 15 12.57 0.34 -0.65
C SER A 15 11.97 0.20 -2.04
N THR A 16 10.65 0.33 -2.15
CA THR A 16 9.90 0.04 -3.38
C THR A 16 8.70 0.96 -3.48
N VAL A 17 8.40 1.37 -4.71
CA VAL A 17 7.24 2.18 -5.05
C VAL A 17 6.40 1.44 -6.08
N ILE A 18 5.09 1.36 -5.87
CA ILE A 18 4.14 0.69 -6.75
C ILE A 18 3.08 1.70 -7.18
N PRO A 19 2.97 2.06 -8.47
CA PRO A 19 1.94 2.97 -8.94
C PRO A 19 0.55 2.34 -8.87
N ILE A 20 -0.43 3.13 -8.39
CA ILE A 20 -1.84 2.78 -8.41
C ILE A 20 -2.42 3.27 -9.73
N PRO A 21 -3.04 2.42 -10.56
CA PRO A 21 -3.69 2.86 -11.81
C PRO A 21 -4.71 3.98 -11.57
N GLN A 22 -4.72 5.01 -12.41
CA GLN A 22 -5.55 6.22 -12.22
C GLN A 22 -7.05 5.94 -12.11
N HIS A 23 -7.52 4.86 -12.74
CA HIS A 23 -8.91 4.46 -12.73
C HIS A 23 -9.33 3.67 -11.47
N ILE A 24 -8.40 3.44 -10.55
CA ILE A 24 -8.64 2.78 -9.27
C ILE A 24 -8.62 3.82 -8.16
N GLU A 25 -9.68 3.86 -7.37
CA GLU A 25 -9.76 4.72 -6.20
C GLU A 25 -8.81 4.22 -5.11
N VAL A 26 -7.97 5.12 -4.58
CA VAL A 26 -7.03 4.82 -3.49
C VAL A 26 -7.74 4.23 -2.27
N GLY A 27 -8.94 4.70 -1.95
CA GLY A 27 -9.75 4.16 -0.85
C GLY A 27 -10.10 2.67 -1.02
N ARG A 28 -10.25 2.17 -2.26
CA ARG A 28 -10.47 0.74 -2.51
C ARG A 28 -9.21 -0.10 -2.29
N ILE A 29 -8.05 0.47 -2.60
CA ILE A 29 -6.76 -0.17 -2.30
C ILE A 29 -6.56 -0.26 -0.78
N ILE A 30 -6.76 0.84 -0.05
CA ILE A 30 -6.62 0.86 1.42
C ILE A 30 -7.64 -0.07 2.09
N GLY A 31 -8.88 -0.06 1.60
CA GLY A 31 -10.02 -0.74 2.20
C GLY A 31 -10.54 -0.01 3.44
N ARG A 32 -11.80 -0.24 3.81
CA ARG A 32 -12.41 0.30 5.04
C ARG A 32 -11.52 -0.05 6.24
N GLU A 33 -11.17 0.96 7.04
CA GLU A 33 -10.29 0.81 8.22
C GLU A 33 -8.91 0.21 7.91
N GLY A 34 -8.44 0.32 6.66
CA GLY A 34 -7.15 -0.24 6.25
C GLY A 34 -7.14 -1.76 6.13
N ARG A 35 -8.31 -2.43 6.11
CA ARG A 35 -8.45 -3.90 6.07
C ARG A 35 -7.67 -4.62 4.98
N ASN A 36 -7.28 -3.94 3.91
CA ASN A 36 -6.51 -4.54 2.83
C ASN A 36 -4.99 -4.38 3.06
N LEU A 37 -4.53 -3.22 3.53
CA LEU A 37 -3.10 -2.96 3.74
C LEU A 37 -2.58 -3.43 5.10
N LYS A 38 -3.42 -3.37 6.15
CA LYS A 38 -3.08 -3.80 7.51
C LYS A 38 -2.54 -5.24 7.57
N PRO A 39 -3.22 -6.27 7.02
CA PRO A 39 -2.70 -7.64 7.06
C PRO A 39 -1.38 -7.80 6.28
N ILE A 40 -1.16 -7.03 5.21
CA ILE A 40 0.09 -7.08 4.44
C ILE A 40 1.24 -6.51 5.27
N ARG A 41 1.02 -5.38 5.96
CA ARG A 41 2.00 -4.79 6.89
C ARG A 41 2.36 -5.76 8.01
N GLU A 42 1.36 -6.35 8.66
CA GLU A 42 1.54 -7.28 9.76
C GLU A 42 2.27 -8.55 9.32
N LYS A 43 1.89 -9.12 8.16
CA LYS A 43 2.51 -10.33 7.63
C LYS A 43 3.98 -10.13 7.25
N THR A 44 4.29 -9.00 6.63
CA THR A 44 5.62 -8.77 6.04
C THR A 44 6.56 -8.00 6.96
N GLY A 45 6.06 -7.40 8.04
CA GLY A 45 6.84 -6.52 8.92
C GLY A 45 7.30 -5.23 8.23
N THR A 46 6.69 -4.86 7.10
CA THR A 46 7.04 -3.64 6.34
C THR A 46 6.15 -2.46 6.68
N LEU A 47 6.68 -1.25 6.55
CA LEU A 47 5.91 -0.02 6.68
C LEU A 47 5.33 0.33 5.31
N ILE A 48 4.03 0.15 5.12
CA ILE A 48 3.39 0.47 3.83
C ILE A 48 2.69 1.82 3.95
N SER A 49 2.98 2.78 3.09
CA SER A 49 2.30 4.08 3.03
C SER A 49 1.70 4.31 1.65
N VAL A 50 0.68 5.16 1.55
CA VAL A 50 0.13 5.58 0.26
C VAL A 50 0.40 7.06 0.07
N ASN A 51 1.02 7.41 -1.04
CA ASN A 51 1.31 8.78 -1.43
C ASN A 51 0.32 9.21 -2.51
N THR A 52 -0.56 10.14 -2.15
CA THR A 52 -1.58 10.70 -3.05
C THR A 52 -1.15 12.02 -3.69
N ASN A 53 0.03 12.53 -3.35
CA ASN A 53 0.58 13.77 -3.92
C ASN A 53 1.25 13.52 -5.28
N THR A 54 1.48 12.26 -5.64
CA THR A 54 1.99 11.84 -6.95
C THR A 54 0.86 11.59 -7.93
N LYS A 55 1.14 11.76 -9.23
CA LYS A 55 0.21 11.47 -10.32
C LYS A 55 0.89 10.49 -11.30
N PRO A 56 0.47 9.21 -11.34
CA PRO A 56 -0.59 8.58 -10.52
C PRO A 56 -0.21 8.44 -9.03
N PRO A 57 -1.19 8.26 -8.11
CA PRO A 57 -0.93 7.91 -6.72
C PRO A 57 -0.10 6.63 -6.59
N GLN A 58 0.67 6.48 -5.50
CA GLN A 58 1.60 5.37 -5.34
C GLN A 58 1.53 4.73 -3.95
N ILE A 59 1.80 3.43 -3.86
CA ILE A 59 2.07 2.72 -2.62
C ILE A 59 3.58 2.67 -2.42
N GLU A 60 4.04 3.04 -1.24
CA GLU A 60 5.46 3.05 -0.85
C GLU A 60 5.68 1.99 0.22
N ILE A 61 6.59 1.05 -0.06
CA ILE A 61 7.10 0.09 0.93
C ILE A 61 8.33 0.71 1.56
N LYS A 62 8.25 0.93 2.86
CA LYS A 62 9.27 1.56 3.69
C LYS A 62 9.71 0.62 4.79
N TYR A 63 10.87 0.91 5.35
CA TYR A 63 11.36 0.24 6.55
C TYR A 63 12.26 1.13 7.37
N ASN A 64 12.41 0.74 8.64
CA ASN A 64 13.31 1.40 9.56
C ASN A 64 14.73 0.83 9.39
N THR A 65 15.74 1.67 9.19
CA THR A 65 17.13 1.19 9.05
C THR A 65 17.67 0.55 10.31
N SER A 66 17.07 0.80 11.48
CA SER A 66 17.43 0.14 12.74
C SER A 66 17.00 -1.33 12.78
N SER A 67 16.01 -1.73 11.96
CA SER A 67 15.52 -3.11 11.86
C SER A 67 15.03 -3.34 10.43
N PRO A 68 15.96 -3.51 9.46
CA PRO A 68 15.61 -3.68 8.08
C PRO A 68 14.98 -5.06 7.85
N PRO A 69 13.87 -5.15 7.09
CA PRO A 69 13.30 -6.42 6.68
C PRO A 69 14.22 -7.12 5.69
N SER A 70 14.11 -8.43 5.59
CA SER A 70 14.80 -9.22 4.57
C SER A 70 14.30 -8.88 3.16
N ASN A 71 15.12 -9.20 2.16
CA ASN A 71 14.72 -9.08 0.75
C ASN A 71 13.45 -9.91 0.44
N GLU A 72 13.29 -11.06 1.11
CA GLU A 72 12.09 -11.90 0.98
C GLU A 72 10.84 -11.18 1.50
N GLN A 73 10.92 -10.52 2.65
CA GLN A 73 9.80 -9.75 3.21
C GLN A 73 9.38 -8.59 2.30
N ILE A 74 10.35 -7.88 1.71
CA ILE A 74 10.09 -6.80 0.76
C ILE A 74 9.44 -7.35 -0.52
N ASN A 75 9.96 -8.45 -1.07
CA ASN A 75 9.42 -9.09 -2.26
C ASN A 75 8.02 -9.65 -2.01
N GLU A 76 7.78 -10.26 -0.85
CA GLU A 76 6.46 -10.74 -0.44
C GLU A 76 5.46 -9.58 -0.35
N ALA A 77 5.83 -8.48 0.32
CA ALA A 77 5.00 -7.27 0.40
C ALA A 77 4.65 -6.73 -0.99
N LYS A 78 5.65 -6.64 -1.89
CA LYS A 78 5.46 -6.22 -3.27
C LYS A 78 4.48 -7.11 -4.02
N ASN A 79 4.62 -8.44 -3.91
CA ASN A 79 3.74 -9.40 -4.56
C ASN A 79 2.30 -9.31 -4.03
N LEU A 80 2.13 -9.21 -2.72
CA LEU A 80 0.82 -9.06 -2.09
C LEU A 80 0.11 -7.77 -2.52
N LEU A 81 0.85 -6.65 -2.62
CA LEU A 81 0.31 -5.38 -3.08
C LEU A 81 -0.07 -5.40 -4.57
N ASN A 82 0.74 -6.01 -5.44
CA ASN A 82 0.40 -6.18 -6.84
C ASN A 82 -0.87 -7.03 -7.02
N ASN A 83 -0.96 -8.16 -6.29
CA ASN A 83 -2.14 -9.02 -6.28
C ASN A 83 -3.39 -8.27 -5.80
N LEU A 84 -3.25 -7.39 -4.79
CA LEU A 84 -4.34 -6.55 -4.31
C LEU A 84 -4.82 -5.57 -5.38
N ILE A 85 -3.90 -4.86 -6.05
CA ILE A 85 -4.24 -3.92 -7.13
C ILE A 85 -4.96 -4.66 -8.26
N GLU A 86 -4.45 -5.81 -8.67
CA GLU A 86 -5.05 -6.64 -9.71
C GLU A 86 -6.45 -7.13 -9.32
N LYS A 87 -6.63 -7.58 -8.07
CA LYS A 87 -7.92 -8.00 -7.55
C LYS A 87 -8.95 -6.86 -7.61
N VAL A 88 -8.57 -5.67 -7.14
CA VAL A 88 -9.45 -4.48 -7.14
C VAL A 88 -9.80 -4.08 -8.58
N ASP A 89 -8.85 -4.16 -9.51
CA ASP A 89 -9.10 -3.88 -10.93
C ASP A 89 -10.08 -4.88 -11.56
N LYS A 90 -9.91 -6.18 -11.27
CA LYS A 90 -10.81 -7.24 -11.75
C LYS A 90 -12.23 -7.08 -11.19
N GLU A 91 -12.38 -6.75 -9.89
CA GLU A 91 -13.69 -6.51 -9.27
C GLU A 91 -14.43 -5.33 -9.89
N ARG A 92 -13.70 -4.30 -10.36
CA ARG A 92 -14.29 -3.18 -11.10
C ARG A 92 -14.85 -3.63 -12.46
N LYS A 93 -14.07 -4.41 -13.23
CA LYS A 93 -14.46 -4.89 -14.57
C LYS A 93 -15.61 -5.90 -14.55
N LYS A 94 -15.79 -6.62 -13.44
CA LYS A 94 -16.89 -7.59 -13.24
C LYS A 94 -18.26 -6.97 -12.99
N ARG A 95 -18.40 -5.64 -12.91
CA ARG A 95 -19.73 -5.01 -12.81
C ARG A 95 -20.37 -4.99 -14.20
N PRO A 96 -21.34 -5.86 -14.53
CA PRO A 96 -22.07 -5.71 -15.78
C PRO A 96 -22.80 -4.38 -15.74
N TRP A 97 -22.57 -3.54 -16.74
CA TRP A 97 -23.54 -2.54 -17.15
C TRP A 97 -24.81 -3.31 -17.49
N ASN A 98 -25.88 -3.26 -16.66
CA ASN A 98 -27.27 -3.63 -17.00
C ASN A 98 -28.22 -3.53 -15.78
N LYS A 99 -28.92 -2.38 -15.66
CA LYS A 99 -30.37 -2.24 -15.33
C LYS A 99 -30.69 -0.75 -15.10
N ARG A 100 -30.80 0.00 -16.19
CA ARG A 100 -31.58 1.25 -16.26
C ARG A 100 -32.44 1.23 -17.51
N GLU A 101 -33.22 0.18 -17.66
CA GLU A 101 -34.36 0.15 -18.58
C GLU A 101 -35.52 -0.45 -17.82
N ASN A 102 -36.38 0.44 -17.31
CA ASN A 102 -37.83 0.30 -17.18
C ASN A 102 -38.34 1.50 -16.39
N PHE A 103 -38.29 2.68 -17.02
CA PHE A 103 -39.35 3.65 -16.83
C PHE A 103 -40.39 3.31 -17.90
N LYS A 104 -41.47 2.66 -17.47
CA LYS A 104 -42.76 2.67 -18.15
C LYS A 104 -43.71 3.41 -17.24
#